data_AF-A0A519V4R4-F1
#
_entry.id   AF-A0A519V4R4-F1
#
_cell.length_a   1.000
_cell.length_b   1.000
_cell.length_c   1.000
_cell.angle_alpha   90.00
_cell.angle_beta   90.00
_cell.angle_gamma   90.00
#
_symmetry.space_group_name_H-M   'P 1'
#
loop_
_entity.id
_entity.type
_entity.pdbx_description
1 polymer ?
#
loop_
_entity_poly.entity_id
_entity_poly.type
_entity_poly.pdbx_seq_one_letter_code
_entity_poly.pdbx_strand_id
1 'polypeptide(L)'
;VGNDGYGPLSPNYLALYPGAYNPTQTQGYSQTQARNWAVWMKKQTGVDGFRWDAVKHFSYNAQQDLSYNLKYNAGWASAGETMFNVGEFVGGKSDLDGYVNAVKGQNGGQDFLMGTFDFGLRGAIYGMVSGGGNYDLSQIPGQQQDQRVAYYGASNTYVHRTAPFVNNHDTFRPQLDANGNYTGWNSSDELAAHIDPFDARLSAAYAIAFAVDGNPHIYFEDIFNLGNTNKRWTHLPTSTTDLPVRTDLVNLLWCHQHLGFKDGAYKVRAQQADHLIIERSAKAIIGINDNYNTWQETYVDSDFAPGTVLKDYSGANGSYTYTVPADRRVRINTPPCDGSALLGRRGYSVWAPVGQDNAAYAPARAATTSQEWEMADDLGDANCQGLGQGGRLPDFSTNRRLVGKIYALAGQPVTYELYPEASGNANSLTVGVYDLRGNPLSTASGTASAVGNYVPATTGWLTLKVQNTSATYAGQRCFVKATYTAPAAVDTRSTAAPANQVAIWTGNDASPDPTDCRNWEGGLLPSATTDVLIPAGSTFMPSLTTSVLA
;
A
#
# COMPACT_ATOMS: atom_id res chain seq x y z
N VAL A 1 9.22 -8.19 32.68
CA VAL A 1 8.83 -9.22 31.68
C VAL A 1 7.42 -9.63 32.04
N GLY A 2 6.42 -8.97 31.45
CA GLY A 2 5.01 -9.23 31.75
C GLY A 2 4.57 -10.53 31.09
N ASN A 3 3.57 -11.19 31.68
CA ASN A 3 2.91 -12.32 31.04
C ASN A 3 2.15 -11.80 29.80
N ASP A 4 2.78 -11.85 28.63
CA ASP A 4 2.21 -11.43 27.35
C ASP A 4 1.16 -12.44 26.84
N GLY A 5 0.04 -12.52 27.55
CA GLY A 5 -1.15 -13.29 27.20
C GLY A 5 -2.44 -12.57 27.58
N TYR A 6 -3.55 -12.92 26.93
CA TYR A 6 -4.91 -12.38 27.11
C TYR A 6 -5.52 -12.63 28.51
N GLY A 7 -4.80 -13.31 29.41
CA GLY A 7 -5.31 -13.75 30.71
C GLY A 7 -6.36 -14.86 30.59
N PRO A 8 -6.92 -15.34 31.71
CA PRO A 8 -8.02 -16.32 31.68
C PRO A 8 -9.30 -15.68 31.13
N LEU A 9 -10.19 -16.50 30.54
CA LEU A 9 -11.52 -16.03 30.16
C LEU A 9 -12.29 -15.61 31.41
N SER A 10 -12.92 -14.44 31.35
CA SER A 10 -13.75 -14.01 32.48
C SER A 10 -14.96 -14.93 32.62
N PRO A 11 -15.41 -15.25 33.85
CA PRO A 11 -16.63 -16.02 34.08
C PRO A 11 -17.86 -15.39 33.41
N ASN A 12 -17.91 -14.06 33.35
CA ASN A 12 -18.98 -13.32 32.67
C ASN A 12 -18.99 -13.57 31.17
N TYR A 13 -17.82 -13.72 30.55
CA TYR A 13 -17.71 -14.03 29.13
C TYR A 13 -18.10 -15.48 28.83
N LEU A 14 -17.68 -16.43 29.66
CA LEU A 14 -18.09 -17.85 29.53
C LEU A 14 -19.59 -18.05 29.76
N ALA A 15 -20.23 -17.22 30.58
CA ALA A 15 -21.68 -17.24 30.75
C ALA A 15 -22.44 -16.79 29.49
N LEU A 16 -21.86 -15.86 28.71
CA LEU A 16 -22.41 -15.41 27.44
C LEU A 16 -22.05 -16.36 26.27
N TYR A 17 -20.87 -16.99 26.35
CA TYR A 17 -20.32 -17.86 25.31
C TYR A 17 -19.79 -19.16 25.93
N PRO A 18 -20.66 -20.14 26.21
CA PRO A 18 -20.29 -21.38 26.90
C PRO A 18 -19.26 -22.24 26.15
N GLY A 19 -19.10 -22.02 24.84
CA GLY A 19 -18.10 -22.66 23.98
C GLY A 19 -16.85 -21.82 23.73
N ALA A 20 -16.68 -20.68 24.40
CA ALA A 20 -15.50 -19.84 24.22
C ALA A 20 -14.24 -20.61 24.66
N TYR A 21 -13.27 -20.69 23.74
CA TYR A 21 -12.01 -21.36 23.96
C TYR A 21 -10.91 -20.33 24.18
N ASN A 22 -10.12 -20.51 25.25
CA ASN A 22 -8.89 -19.76 25.45
C ASN A 22 -7.72 -20.69 25.09
N PRO A 23 -6.97 -20.41 24.02
CA PRO A 23 -5.80 -21.23 23.69
C PRO A 23 -4.78 -21.18 24.82
N THR A 24 -3.99 -22.24 24.98
CA THR A 24 -2.85 -22.22 25.89
C THR A 24 -1.85 -21.17 25.43
N GLN A 25 -1.47 -20.26 26.34
CA GLN A 25 -0.63 -19.11 26.01
C GLN A 25 0.73 -19.28 26.67
N THR A 26 1.75 -19.58 25.87
CA THR A 26 3.14 -19.59 26.33
C THR A 26 3.66 -18.17 26.51
N GLN A 27 4.80 -18.01 27.17
CA GLN A 27 5.48 -16.71 27.20
C GLN A 27 5.75 -16.22 25.76
N GLY A 28 5.44 -14.96 25.47
CA GLY A 28 5.59 -14.37 24.13
C GLY A 28 4.51 -14.80 23.11
N TYR A 29 3.39 -15.37 23.57
CA TYR A 29 2.31 -15.83 22.71
C TYR A 29 1.80 -14.71 21.79
N SER A 30 1.41 -13.55 22.34
CA SER A 30 0.85 -12.45 21.54
C SER A 30 1.82 -11.94 20.47
N GLN A 31 3.12 -11.83 20.79
CA GLN A 31 4.13 -11.42 19.83
C GLN A 31 4.29 -12.46 18.71
N THR A 32 4.31 -13.75 19.07
CA THR A 32 4.42 -14.84 18.10
C THR A 32 3.21 -14.88 17.17
N GLN A 33 1.99 -14.73 17.71
CA GLN A 33 0.79 -14.70 16.89
C GLN A 33 0.72 -13.45 16.00
N ALA A 34 1.12 -12.28 16.51
CA ALA A 34 1.24 -11.08 15.69
C ALA A 34 2.23 -11.25 14.53
N ARG A 35 3.36 -11.93 14.78
CA ARG A 35 4.35 -12.25 13.73
C ARG A 35 3.78 -13.17 12.66
N ASN A 36 3.14 -14.26 13.08
CA ASN A 36 2.52 -15.21 12.16
C ASN A 36 1.45 -14.52 11.32
N TRP A 37 0.59 -13.71 11.95
CA TRP A 37 -0.44 -12.94 11.26
C TRP A 37 0.15 -11.94 10.25
N ALA A 38 1.21 -11.20 10.62
CA ALA A 38 1.82 -10.23 9.71
C ALA A 38 2.45 -10.92 8.49
N VAL A 39 3.14 -12.06 8.68
CA VAL A 39 3.72 -12.86 7.60
C VAL A 39 2.64 -13.45 6.71
N TRP A 40 1.56 -13.98 7.30
CA TRP A 40 0.38 -14.44 6.58
C TRP A 40 -0.24 -13.31 5.76
N MET A 41 -0.49 -12.13 6.35
CA MET A 41 -1.09 -10.99 5.66
C MET A 41 -0.22 -10.56 4.48
N LYS A 42 1.11 -10.51 4.65
CA LYS A 42 2.04 -10.18 3.57
C LYS A 42 1.90 -11.14 2.39
N LYS A 43 1.91 -12.44 2.68
CA LYS A 43 1.78 -13.51 1.68
C LYS A 43 0.42 -13.48 1.01
N GLN A 44 -0.65 -13.34 1.78
CA GLN A 44 -2.04 -13.29 1.35
C GLN A 44 -2.34 -12.13 0.42
N THR A 45 -1.74 -10.97 0.65
CA THR A 45 -2.02 -9.74 -0.11
C THR A 45 -0.97 -9.44 -1.17
N GLY A 46 0.23 -10.01 -1.06
CA GLY A 46 1.35 -9.71 -1.96
C GLY A 46 1.90 -8.30 -1.79
N VAL A 47 1.73 -7.67 -0.62
CA VAL A 47 2.19 -6.29 -0.38
C VAL A 47 3.72 -6.20 -0.27
N ASP A 48 4.27 -5.10 -0.78
CA ASP A 48 5.71 -4.85 -0.85
C ASP A 48 6.29 -4.19 0.42
N GLY A 49 5.44 -3.80 1.36
CA GLY A 49 5.83 -3.03 2.54
C GLY A 49 4.65 -2.66 3.43
N PHE A 50 4.94 -2.00 4.55
CA PHE A 50 3.95 -1.71 5.60
C PHE A 50 4.03 -0.27 6.11
N ARG A 51 2.84 0.30 6.36
CA ARG A 51 2.64 1.44 7.25
C ARG A 51 2.20 0.89 8.60
N TRP A 52 2.95 1.18 9.64
CA TRP A 52 2.69 0.74 11.01
C TRP A 52 1.93 1.82 11.75
N ASP A 53 0.74 1.49 12.22
CA ASP A 53 -0.15 2.38 12.96
C ASP A 53 0.36 2.64 14.38
N ALA A 54 0.23 3.88 14.84
CA ALA A 54 0.31 4.25 16.26
C ALA A 54 1.51 3.65 17.03
N VAL A 55 2.68 3.61 16.40
CA VAL A 55 3.82 2.77 16.84
C VAL A 55 4.39 3.14 18.21
N LYS A 56 4.11 4.36 18.69
CA LYS A 56 4.47 4.81 20.05
C LYS A 56 3.80 4.01 21.17
N HIS A 57 2.75 3.24 20.86
CA HIS A 57 1.99 2.45 21.83
C HIS A 57 2.35 0.96 21.86
N PHE A 58 3.29 0.53 21.01
CA PHE A 58 3.77 -0.84 20.98
C PHE A 58 5.20 -0.92 21.49
N SER A 59 5.59 -2.07 22.05
CA SER A 59 6.99 -2.26 22.45
C SER A 59 7.91 -2.21 21.22
N TYR A 60 9.07 -1.57 21.36
CA TYR A 60 10.07 -1.54 20.28
C TYR A 60 10.50 -2.96 19.90
N ASN A 61 10.50 -3.89 20.87
CA ASN A 61 10.85 -5.29 20.65
C ASN A 61 9.92 -5.97 19.65
N ALA A 62 8.60 -5.79 19.83
CA ALA A 62 7.61 -6.33 18.90
C ALA A 62 7.79 -5.71 17.51
N GLN A 63 7.96 -4.40 17.41
CA GLN A 63 8.12 -3.72 16.13
C GLN A 63 9.37 -4.17 15.37
N GLN A 64 10.49 -4.34 16.07
CA GLN A 64 11.73 -4.86 15.50
C GLN A 64 11.52 -6.28 14.98
N ASP A 65 10.91 -7.15 15.80
CA ASP A 65 10.72 -8.56 15.48
C ASP A 65 9.80 -8.74 14.27
N LEU A 66 8.65 -8.08 14.26
CA LEU A 66 7.70 -8.14 13.15
C LEU A 66 8.35 -7.65 11.85
N SER A 67 9.01 -6.48 11.91
CA SER A 67 9.67 -5.88 10.74
C SER A 67 10.80 -6.75 10.19
N TYR A 68 11.65 -7.31 11.06
CA TYR A 68 12.73 -8.21 10.65
C TYR A 68 12.18 -9.46 9.96
N ASN A 69 11.16 -10.10 10.54
CA ASN A 69 10.58 -11.31 9.95
C ASN A 69 9.90 -11.04 8.60
N LEU A 70 9.25 -9.89 8.43
CA LEU A 70 8.69 -9.50 7.14
C LEU A 70 9.77 -9.21 6.07
N LYS A 71 10.94 -8.70 6.46
CA LYS A 71 12.06 -8.47 5.54
C LYS A 71 12.74 -9.78 5.15
N TYR A 72 13.05 -10.65 6.11
CA TYR A 72 14.01 -11.74 5.91
C TYR A 72 13.43 -13.15 6.12
N ASN A 73 12.37 -13.30 6.92
CA ASN A 73 11.83 -14.61 7.32
C ASN A 73 10.37 -14.85 6.86
N ALA A 74 9.97 -14.26 5.74
CA ALA A 74 8.63 -14.43 5.15
C ALA A 74 8.61 -15.42 3.97
N GLY A 75 9.65 -16.25 3.83
CA GLY A 75 9.78 -17.22 2.74
C GLY A 75 9.90 -16.53 1.38
N TRP A 76 9.09 -16.94 0.39
CA TRP A 76 9.07 -16.30 -0.93
C TRP A 76 8.69 -14.81 -0.88
N ALA A 77 7.97 -14.40 0.17
CA ALA A 77 7.52 -13.03 0.36
C ALA A 77 8.55 -12.16 1.10
N SER A 78 9.73 -12.67 1.48
CA SER A 78 10.81 -11.86 2.07
C SER A 78 11.20 -10.75 1.10
N ALA A 79 11.08 -9.48 1.52
CA ALA A 79 11.34 -8.32 0.65
C ALA A 79 12.73 -7.71 0.84
N GLY A 80 13.53 -8.27 1.75
CA GLY A 80 14.92 -7.90 1.95
C GLY A 80 15.14 -6.45 2.37
N GLU A 81 16.34 -5.95 2.07
CA GLU A 81 16.81 -4.62 2.47
C GLU A 81 15.92 -3.50 1.94
N THR A 82 15.33 -3.64 0.75
CA THR A 82 14.56 -2.59 0.09
C THR A 82 13.11 -2.48 0.54
N MET A 83 12.62 -3.38 1.41
CA MET A 83 11.23 -3.36 1.88
C MET A 83 10.86 -2.01 2.50
N PHE A 84 9.79 -1.39 2.03
CA PHE A 84 9.30 -0.14 2.62
C PHE A 84 8.62 -0.44 3.97
N ASN A 85 9.03 0.28 5.00
CA ASN A 85 8.48 0.18 6.35
C ASN A 85 8.53 1.54 7.01
N VAL A 86 7.36 2.06 7.37
CA VAL A 86 7.25 3.38 8.02
C VAL A 86 6.32 3.29 9.22
N GLY A 87 6.78 3.77 10.36
CA GLY A 87 6.00 3.90 11.58
C GLY A 87 5.35 5.28 11.70
N GLU A 88 4.10 5.30 12.12
CA GLU A 88 3.45 6.51 12.61
C GLU A 88 3.90 6.79 14.05
N PHE A 89 5.06 7.41 14.16
CA PHE A 89 5.54 7.98 15.41
C PHE A 89 5.37 9.50 15.33
N VAL A 90 4.61 10.09 16.26
CA VAL A 90 4.36 11.53 16.31
C VAL A 90 5.34 12.17 17.28
N GLY A 91 6.20 13.05 16.79
CA GLY A 91 7.21 13.74 17.58
C GLY A 91 8.04 14.71 16.74
N GLY A 92 8.96 15.42 17.39
CA GLY A 92 9.94 16.25 16.70
C GLY A 92 11.11 15.43 16.15
N LYS A 93 12.01 16.06 15.40
CA LYS A 93 13.21 15.44 14.81
C LYS A 93 13.93 14.46 15.75
N SER A 94 14.28 14.91 16.95
CA SER A 94 15.03 14.09 17.91
C SER A 94 14.25 12.89 18.43
N ASP A 95 12.93 13.00 18.56
CA ASP A 95 12.08 11.90 19.00
C ASP A 95 11.98 10.81 17.91
N LEU A 96 11.85 11.23 16.65
CA LEU A 96 11.83 10.34 15.48
C LEU A 96 13.15 9.57 15.36
N ASP A 97 14.28 10.27 15.45
CA ASP A 97 15.61 9.66 15.42
C ASP A 97 15.84 8.72 16.61
N GLY A 98 15.38 9.12 17.80
CA GLY A 98 15.43 8.29 19.01
C GLY A 98 14.62 7.00 18.85
N TYR A 99 13.40 7.10 18.34
CA TYR A 99 12.52 5.97 18.06
C TYR A 99 13.16 4.99 17.06
N VAL A 100 13.64 5.48 15.92
CA VAL A 100 14.26 4.64 14.88
C VAL A 100 15.46 3.87 15.47
N ASN A 101 16.33 4.56 16.20
CA ASN A 101 17.49 3.93 16.84
C ASN A 101 17.07 2.92 17.92
N ALA A 102 16.03 3.21 18.68
CA ALA A 102 15.51 2.32 19.72
C ALA A 102 14.96 1.01 19.13
N VAL A 103 14.19 1.07 18.03
CA VAL A 103 13.70 -0.12 17.31
C VAL A 103 14.86 -0.91 16.70
N LYS A 104 15.78 -0.22 16.01
CA LYS A 104 16.99 -0.83 15.41
C LYS A 104 17.77 -1.67 16.41
N GLY A 105 18.00 -1.13 17.62
CA GLY A 105 18.82 -1.77 18.66
C GLY A 105 18.13 -2.88 19.44
N GLN A 106 16.83 -3.14 19.25
CA GLN A 106 16.17 -4.26 19.94
C GLN A 106 16.65 -5.61 19.41
N ASN A 107 16.51 -6.66 20.24
CA ASN A 107 16.85 -8.04 19.88
C ASN A 107 18.30 -8.21 19.39
N GLY A 108 19.22 -7.34 19.83
CA GLY A 108 20.62 -7.33 19.37
C GLY A 108 20.80 -6.88 17.92
N GLY A 109 19.77 -6.31 17.31
CA GLY A 109 19.75 -5.90 15.91
C GLY A 109 20.62 -4.68 15.62
N GLN A 110 21.03 -4.56 14.36
CA GLN A 110 21.77 -3.41 13.83
C GLN A 110 21.19 -2.91 12.49
N ASP A 111 20.12 -3.54 11.98
CA ASP A 111 19.50 -3.16 10.73
C ASP A 111 18.51 -1.99 10.92
N PHE A 112 18.55 -1.01 10.01
CA PHE A 112 17.54 0.02 9.93
C PHE A 112 16.27 -0.56 9.29
N LEU A 113 15.40 -1.10 10.15
CA LEU A 113 14.22 -1.89 9.76
C LEU A 113 12.98 -1.07 9.42
N MET A 114 12.79 0.07 10.09
CA MET A 114 11.56 0.88 10.01
C MET A 114 11.92 2.35 10.24
N GLY A 115 11.55 3.22 9.29
CA GLY A 115 11.64 4.67 9.48
C GLY A 115 10.33 5.27 9.98
N THR A 116 10.14 6.57 9.78
CA THR A 116 8.99 7.30 10.30
C THR A 116 8.39 8.24 9.27
N PHE A 117 7.10 8.56 9.44
CA PHE A 117 6.55 9.79 8.86
C PHE A 117 7.26 10.97 9.51
N ASP A 118 7.77 11.89 8.68
CA ASP A 118 8.62 12.98 9.17
C ASP A 118 7.77 14.14 9.72
N PHE A 119 7.20 13.93 10.92
CA PHE A 119 6.38 14.93 11.62
C PHE A 119 7.17 16.19 11.98
N GLY A 120 8.49 16.08 12.18
CA GLY A 120 9.38 17.21 12.40
C GLY A 120 9.42 18.14 11.18
N LEU A 121 9.71 17.58 10.01
CA LEU A 121 9.66 18.32 8.75
C LEU A 121 8.24 18.84 8.46
N ARG A 122 7.20 18.03 8.68
CA ARG A 122 5.81 18.45 8.45
C ARG A 122 5.44 19.65 9.32
N GLY A 123 5.88 19.70 10.58
CA GLY A 123 5.70 20.86 11.45
C GLY A 123 6.31 22.14 10.86
N ALA A 124 7.50 22.04 10.26
CA ALA A 124 8.15 23.16 9.56
C ALA A 124 7.38 23.60 8.31
N ILE A 125 6.91 22.63 7.52
CA ILE A 125 6.08 22.89 6.32
C ILE A 125 4.78 23.60 6.71
N TYR A 126 4.10 23.14 7.78
CA TYR A 126 2.92 23.82 8.30
C TYR A 126 3.23 25.23 8.79
N GLY A 127 4.36 25.42 9.50
CA GLY A 127 4.84 26.74 9.89
C GLY A 127 5.07 27.67 8.70
N MET A 128 5.60 27.15 7.60
CA MET A 128 5.80 27.91 6.36
C MET A 128 4.48 28.35 5.72
N VAL A 129 3.51 27.44 5.60
CA VAL A 129 2.20 27.78 5.04
C VAL A 129 1.46 28.78 5.92
N SER A 130 1.36 28.50 7.23
CA SER A 130 0.64 29.35 8.19
C SER A 130 1.33 30.70 8.46
N GLY A 131 2.66 30.79 8.24
CA GLY A 131 3.42 32.03 8.36
C GLY A 131 3.16 33.04 7.24
N GLY A 132 2.48 32.62 6.16
CA GLY A 132 1.99 33.51 5.12
C GLY A 132 3.10 34.26 4.35
N GLY A 133 4.31 33.67 4.27
CA GLY A 133 5.49 34.29 3.65
C GLY A 133 6.42 35.04 4.61
N ASN A 134 6.23 34.89 5.92
CA ASN A 134 7.14 35.42 6.95
C ASN A 134 7.95 34.32 7.65
N TYR A 135 7.80 33.07 7.22
CA TYR A 135 8.53 31.96 7.82
C TYR A 135 9.94 31.93 7.26
N ASP A 136 10.95 31.81 8.12
CA ASP A 136 12.33 31.71 7.67
C ASP A 136 12.61 30.30 7.09
N LEU A 137 12.60 30.19 5.76
CA LEU A 137 12.85 28.94 5.03
C LEU A 137 14.24 28.34 5.34
N SER A 138 15.19 29.12 5.84
CA SER A 138 16.51 28.61 6.24
C SER A 138 16.43 27.58 7.37
N GLN A 139 15.33 27.53 8.11
CA GLN A 139 15.14 26.59 9.21
C GLN A 139 14.73 25.19 8.76
N ILE A 140 14.08 25.06 7.59
CA ILE A 140 13.43 23.82 7.14
C ILE A 140 14.41 22.64 7.06
N PRO A 141 15.61 22.76 6.46
CA PRO A 141 16.53 21.62 6.37
C PRO A 141 16.94 21.05 7.73
N GLY A 142 17.00 21.89 8.76
CA GLY A 142 17.32 21.49 10.13
C GLY A 142 16.22 20.66 10.81
N GLN A 143 14.97 20.76 10.34
CA GLN A 143 13.81 20.09 10.93
C GLN A 143 13.62 18.65 10.43
N GLN A 144 14.25 18.31 9.30
CA GLN A 144 14.20 16.95 8.79
C GLN A 144 14.98 16.00 9.69
N GLN A 145 14.40 14.86 10.07
CA GLN A 145 15.09 13.85 10.90
C GLN A 145 16.40 13.38 10.25
N ASP A 146 17.39 12.90 11.03
CA ASP A 146 18.70 12.48 10.48
C ASP A 146 18.71 11.01 10.03
N GLN A 147 17.91 10.16 10.67
CA GLN A 147 17.70 8.77 10.26
C GLN A 147 16.80 8.70 9.01
N ARG A 148 17.34 9.12 7.87
CA ARG A 148 16.62 9.22 6.59
C ARG A 148 16.85 8.05 5.66
N VAL A 149 18.07 7.52 5.68
CA VAL A 149 18.53 6.54 4.71
C VAL A 149 19.38 5.47 5.40
N ALA A 150 19.19 4.22 4.96
CA ALA A 150 20.10 3.12 5.22
C ALA A 150 21.00 2.87 3.99
N TYR A 151 22.31 2.74 4.21
CA TYR A 151 23.23 2.23 3.20
C TYR A 151 23.68 0.81 3.57
N TYR A 152 23.39 -0.14 2.69
CA TYR A 152 23.77 -1.53 2.82
C TYR A 152 25.03 -1.80 2.00
N GLY A 153 26.19 -1.76 2.65
CA GLY A 153 27.48 -1.87 1.97
C GLY A 153 27.70 -3.20 1.25
N ALA A 154 27.12 -4.30 1.74
CA ALA A 154 27.27 -5.62 1.14
C ALA A 154 26.58 -5.73 -0.24
N SER A 155 25.42 -5.08 -0.39
CA SER A 155 24.64 -5.06 -1.63
C SER A 155 24.84 -3.79 -2.45
N ASN A 156 25.59 -2.81 -1.92
CA ASN A 156 25.70 -1.45 -2.44
C ASN A 156 24.33 -0.79 -2.66
N THR A 157 23.40 -0.99 -1.71
CA THR A 157 22.01 -0.50 -1.82
C THR A 157 21.78 0.70 -0.90
N TYR A 158 21.21 1.78 -1.46
CA TYR A 158 20.81 2.98 -0.73
C TYR A 158 19.28 3.00 -0.59
N VAL A 159 18.76 2.96 0.65
CA VAL A 159 17.32 2.80 0.92
C VAL A 159 16.81 3.95 1.77
N HIS A 160 15.99 4.82 1.18
CA HIS A 160 15.26 5.85 1.91
C HIS A 160 14.21 5.22 2.83
N ARG A 161 14.21 5.59 4.11
CA ARG A 161 13.38 5.02 5.18
C ARG A 161 12.32 5.97 5.71
N THR A 162 12.50 7.26 5.50
CA THR A 162 11.56 8.30 5.95
C THR A 162 10.47 8.56 4.95
N ALA A 163 9.35 9.07 5.45
CA ALA A 163 8.25 9.55 4.63
C ALA A 163 7.95 11.04 4.93
N PRO A 164 8.60 11.98 4.21
CA PRO A 164 8.16 13.38 4.15
C PRO A 164 6.71 13.47 3.66
N PHE A 165 5.88 14.31 4.29
CA PHE A 165 4.48 14.47 3.90
C PHE A 165 3.98 15.88 4.27
N VAL A 166 2.88 16.29 3.65
CA VAL A 166 2.22 17.60 3.88
C VAL A 166 0.97 17.41 4.73
N ASN A 167 0.02 16.63 4.22
CA ASN A 167 -1.16 16.16 4.95
C ASN A 167 -1.22 14.64 4.98
N ASN A 168 -2.04 14.11 5.88
CA ASN A 168 -2.44 12.70 5.95
C ASN A 168 -3.88 12.63 6.50
N HIS A 169 -4.40 11.42 6.66
CA HIS A 169 -5.76 11.21 7.15
C HIS A 169 -6.00 11.65 8.61
N ASP A 170 -4.95 11.83 9.41
CA ASP A 170 -5.06 12.29 10.80
C ASP A 170 -4.89 13.79 10.98
N THR A 171 -4.22 14.45 10.04
CA THR A 171 -4.09 15.91 10.00
C THR A 171 -5.21 16.54 9.19
N PHE A 172 -5.77 15.84 8.20
CA PHE A 172 -6.78 16.35 7.29
C PHE A 172 -8.17 15.80 7.63
N ARG A 173 -8.93 16.54 8.46
CA ARG A 173 -10.24 16.11 8.97
C ARG A 173 -11.37 17.05 8.50
N PRO A 174 -11.75 17.05 7.21
CA PRO A 174 -12.81 17.93 6.71
C PRO A 174 -14.19 17.48 7.20
N GLN A 175 -15.06 18.45 7.44
CA GLN A 175 -16.50 18.21 7.52
C GLN A 175 -17.08 18.21 6.11
N LEU A 176 -17.98 17.28 5.82
CA LEU A 176 -18.51 17.05 4.47
C LEU A 176 -20.02 17.28 4.41
N ASP A 177 -20.50 17.86 3.32
CA ASP A 177 -21.93 17.84 2.97
C ASP A 177 -22.36 16.48 2.37
N ALA A 178 -23.65 16.35 2.04
CA ALA A 178 -24.21 15.13 1.44
C ALA A 178 -23.57 14.75 0.09
N ASN A 179 -22.99 15.72 -0.64
CA ASN A 179 -22.32 15.51 -1.91
C ASN A 179 -20.80 15.31 -1.75
N GLY A 180 -20.28 15.40 -0.52
CA GLY A 180 -18.88 15.23 -0.19
C GLY A 180 -18.02 16.48 -0.38
N ASN A 181 -18.61 17.68 -0.44
CA ASN A 181 -17.85 18.94 -0.45
C ASN A 181 -17.45 19.34 0.97
N TYR A 182 -16.38 20.12 1.07
CA TYR A 182 -15.93 20.68 2.34
C TYR A 182 -16.88 21.76 2.84
N THR A 183 -17.37 21.60 4.06
CA THR A 183 -18.21 22.60 4.75
C THR A 183 -17.54 23.19 5.97
N GLY A 184 -16.37 22.65 6.36
CA GLY A 184 -15.61 23.08 7.52
C GLY A 184 -14.52 22.05 7.85
N TRP A 185 -13.96 22.19 9.05
CA TRP A 185 -12.89 21.34 9.56
C TRP A 185 -13.23 20.83 10.96
N ASN A 186 -12.95 19.56 11.22
CA ASN A 186 -13.08 18.96 12.53
C ASN A 186 -11.74 19.06 13.28
N SER A 187 -11.31 20.28 13.56
CA SER A 187 -9.98 20.56 14.12
C SER A 187 -9.74 19.97 15.51
N SER A 188 -10.80 19.62 16.27
CA SER A 188 -10.65 18.94 17.56
C SER A 188 -10.18 17.49 17.43
N ASP A 189 -10.41 16.85 16.28
CA ASP A 189 -10.03 15.47 16.01
C ASP A 189 -8.77 15.37 15.12
N GLU A 190 -8.14 16.51 14.82
CA GLU A 190 -6.88 16.54 14.09
C GLU A 190 -5.72 16.22 15.03
N LEU A 191 -4.85 15.31 14.60
CA LEU A 191 -3.61 15.00 15.30
C LEU A 191 -2.64 16.20 15.29
N ALA A 192 -2.67 16.97 14.21
CA ALA A 192 -2.05 18.29 14.07
C ALA A 192 -2.81 19.07 12.99
N ALA A 193 -2.81 20.40 13.10
CA ALA A 193 -3.58 21.28 12.22
C ALA A 193 -3.32 21.01 10.72
N HIS A 194 -4.39 20.85 9.92
CA HIS A 194 -4.31 20.62 8.47
C HIS A 194 -3.63 21.79 7.72
N ILE A 195 -3.12 21.49 6.53
CA ILE A 195 -2.81 22.50 5.51
C ILE A 195 -3.98 22.51 4.53
N ASP A 196 -4.62 23.67 4.35
CA ASP A 196 -5.75 23.81 3.40
C ASP A 196 -5.25 23.52 1.97
N PRO A 197 -5.90 22.61 1.23
CA PRO A 197 -5.45 22.21 -0.09
C PRO A 197 -5.75 23.28 -1.17
N PHE A 198 -6.37 24.40 -0.81
CA PHE A 198 -6.54 25.59 -1.64
C PHE A 198 -5.55 26.71 -1.31
N ASP A 199 -4.69 26.54 -0.30
CA ASP A 199 -3.66 27.52 0.01
C ASP A 199 -2.68 27.69 -1.16
N ALA A 200 -2.30 28.93 -1.43
CA ALA A 200 -1.37 29.29 -2.49
C ALA A 200 0.01 28.64 -2.35
N ARG A 201 0.40 28.24 -1.14
CA ARG A 201 1.71 27.66 -0.80
C ARG A 201 1.74 26.13 -0.81
N LEU A 202 0.63 25.46 -1.13
CA LEU A 202 0.57 24.00 -1.15
C LEU A 202 1.64 23.38 -2.06
N SER A 203 1.88 23.98 -3.22
CA SER A 203 2.92 23.56 -4.17
C SER A 203 4.34 23.72 -3.59
N ALA A 204 4.63 24.81 -2.89
CA ALA A 204 5.90 25.01 -2.20
C ALA A 204 6.10 23.97 -1.07
N ALA A 205 5.04 23.67 -0.32
CA ALA A 205 5.04 22.62 0.71
C ALA A 205 5.39 21.25 0.12
N TYR A 206 4.77 20.88 -1.01
CA TYR A 206 5.12 19.65 -1.71
C TYR A 206 6.52 19.70 -2.31
N ALA A 207 6.95 20.83 -2.89
CA ALA A 207 8.32 20.96 -3.44
C ALA A 207 9.38 20.66 -2.38
N ILE A 208 9.19 21.08 -1.14
CA ILE A 208 10.05 20.69 0.00
C ILE A 208 10.00 19.18 0.22
N ALA A 209 8.81 18.61 0.39
CA ALA A 209 8.64 17.17 0.66
C ALA A 209 9.28 16.28 -0.42
N PHE A 210 9.21 16.69 -1.69
CA PHE A 210 9.83 15.99 -2.82
C PHE A 210 11.35 16.19 -2.93
N ALA A 211 11.88 17.33 -2.47
CA ALA A 211 13.29 17.68 -2.64
C ALA A 211 14.21 17.02 -1.61
N VAL A 212 13.74 16.76 -0.39
CA VAL A 212 14.56 16.20 0.69
C VAL A 212 14.80 14.68 0.55
N ASP A 213 15.66 14.11 1.40
CA ASP A 213 15.84 12.65 1.48
C ASP A 213 14.60 11.94 2.06
N GLY A 214 14.09 10.93 1.38
CA GLY A 214 12.94 10.17 1.85
C GLY A 214 12.11 9.59 0.71
N ASN A 215 10.96 9.05 1.07
CA ASN A 215 9.91 8.67 0.14
C ASN A 215 8.72 9.62 0.35
N PRO A 216 8.59 10.70 -0.45
CA PRO A 216 7.51 11.66 -0.27
C PRO A 216 6.15 10.95 -0.35
N HIS A 217 5.30 11.20 0.65
CA HIS A 217 3.95 10.67 0.73
C HIS A 217 2.97 11.77 0.33
N ILE A 218 2.21 11.53 -0.74
CA ILE A 218 1.23 12.47 -1.28
C ILE A 218 -0.13 12.11 -0.71
N TYR A 219 -0.85 13.10 -0.22
CA TYR A 219 -2.20 12.88 0.26
C TYR A 219 -3.22 12.95 -0.87
N PHE A 220 -4.17 12.02 -0.85
CA PHE A 220 -5.20 11.88 -1.89
C PHE A 220 -5.97 13.18 -2.14
N GLU A 221 -6.39 13.88 -1.08
CA GLU A 221 -7.17 15.13 -1.19
C GLU A 221 -6.33 16.34 -1.65
N ASP A 222 -5.00 16.26 -1.52
CA ASP A 222 -4.10 17.30 -1.99
C ASP A 222 -3.85 17.14 -3.50
N ILE A 223 -3.74 15.91 -4.01
CA ILE A 223 -3.55 15.70 -5.46
C ILE A 223 -4.87 15.83 -6.24
N PHE A 224 -5.95 15.21 -5.76
CA PHE A 224 -7.27 15.30 -6.36
C PHE A 224 -8.03 16.48 -5.77
N ASN A 225 -8.45 17.40 -6.62
CA ASN A 225 -9.23 18.55 -6.21
C ASN A 225 -10.70 18.16 -6.03
N LEU A 226 -11.00 17.44 -4.95
CA LEU A 226 -12.33 16.89 -4.66
C LEU A 226 -13.22 17.83 -3.86
N GLY A 227 -12.62 18.75 -3.10
CA GLY A 227 -13.27 19.51 -2.03
C GLY A 227 -14.53 20.28 -2.41
N ASN A 228 -14.73 20.59 -3.70
CA ASN A 228 -15.86 21.38 -4.19
C ASN A 228 -16.48 20.80 -5.50
N THR A 229 -16.35 19.50 -5.74
CA THR A 229 -16.74 18.89 -7.03
C THR A 229 -18.15 18.30 -7.03
N ASN A 230 -18.74 18.01 -5.88
CA ASN A 230 -19.91 17.11 -5.73
C ASN A 230 -19.68 15.67 -6.21
N LYS A 231 -18.42 15.25 -6.40
CA LYS A 231 -18.08 13.97 -7.05
C LYS A 231 -17.35 12.98 -6.16
N ARG A 232 -17.14 13.29 -4.88
CA ARG A 232 -16.46 12.41 -3.92
C ARG A 232 -16.97 10.96 -3.94
N TRP A 233 -18.29 10.77 -4.04
CA TRP A 233 -18.93 9.46 -3.96
C TRP A 233 -19.24 8.80 -5.32
N THR A 234 -19.14 9.54 -6.42
CA THR A 234 -19.70 9.12 -7.73
C THR A 234 -18.73 9.23 -8.91
N HIS A 235 -17.48 9.62 -8.65
CA HIS A 235 -16.47 9.78 -9.69
C HIS A 235 -15.97 8.45 -10.28
N LEU A 236 -15.45 8.55 -11.50
CA LEU A 236 -14.62 7.51 -12.11
C LEU A 236 -13.15 7.78 -11.86
N PRO A 237 -12.31 6.76 -11.55
CA PRO A 237 -10.86 6.93 -11.41
C PRO A 237 -10.17 7.55 -12.63
N THR A 238 -10.74 7.40 -13.83
CA THR A 238 -10.19 7.89 -15.10
C THR A 238 -10.81 9.21 -15.58
N SER A 239 -11.83 9.73 -14.90
CA SER A 239 -12.51 10.95 -15.32
C SER A 239 -11.74 12.17 -14.84
N THR A 240 -11.02 12.84 -15.74
CA THR A 240 -10.30 14.09 -15.42
C THR A 240 -11.24 15.27 -15.12
N THR A 241 -12.54 15.12 -15.40
CA THR A 241 -13.57 16.11 -15.09
C THR A 241 -14.15 15.89 -13.69
N ASP A 242 -14.43 14.64 -13.30
CA ASP A 242 -14.98 14.33 -11.97
C ASP A 242 -13.87 14.24 -10.90
N LEU A 243 -12.65 13.89 -11.29
CA LEU A 243 -11.43 13.89 -10.49
C LEU A 243 -10.37 14.84 -11.09
N PRO A 244 -10.60 16.16 -11.05
CA PRO A 244 -9.57 17.10 -11.47
C PRO A 244 -8.35 16.99 -10.55
N VAL A 245 -7.16 17.15 -11.11
CA VAL A 245 -5.88 17.07 -10.38
C VAL A 245 -5.20 18.44 -10.29
N ARG A 246 -4.47 18.68 -9.20
CA ARG A 246 -3.64 19.89 -9.07
C ARG A 246 -2.38 19.75 -9.92
N THR A 247 -2.24 20.59 -10.94
CA THR A 247 -1.19 20.51 -11.96
C THR A 247 0.22 20.70 -11.40
N ASP A 248 0.38 21.44 -10.30
CA ASP A 248 1.65 21.62 -9.60
C ASP A 248 2.16 20.32 -8.98
N LEU A 249 1.28 19.58 -8.28
CA LEU A 249 1.62 18.31 -7.68
C LEU A 249 1.89 17.23 -8.74
N VAL A 250 1.09 17.20 -9.82
CA VAL A 250 1.35 16.29 -10.96
C VAL A 250 2.70 16.55 -11.58
N ASN A 251 3.08 17.82 -11.76
CA ASN A 251 4.38 18.20 -12.29
C ASN A 251 5.54 17.86 -11.34
N LEU A 252 5.40 18.14 -10.05
CA LEU A 252 6.41 17.77 -9.04
C LEU A 252 6.60 16.25 -8.95
N LEU A 253 5.50 15.48 -9.00
CA LEU A 253 5.55 14.02 -9.06
C LEU A 253 6.31 13.55 -10.30
N TRP A 254 5.98 14.09 -11.48
CA TRP A 254 6.70 13.79 -12.70
C TRP A 254 8.18 14.15 -12.59
N CYS A 255 8.51 15.35 -12.09
CA CYS A 255 9.89 15.78 -11.91
C CYS A 255 10.65 14.83 -10.98
N HIS A 256 10.08 14.49 -9.84
CA HIS A 256 10.72 13.62 -8.84
C HIS A 256 11.03 12.23 -9.40
N GLN A 257 10.06 11.63 -10.10
CA GLN A 257 10.19 10.29 -10.69
C GLN A 257 11.11 10.30 -11.90
N HIS A 258 10.88 11.23 -12.83
CA HIS A 258 11.50 11.22 -14.13
C HIS A 258 12.93 11.77 -14.10
N LEU A 259 13.16 12.87 -13.38
CA LEU A 259 14.50 13.45 -13.23
C LEU A 259 15.36 12.67 -12.21
N GLY A 260 14.80 11.63 -11.59
CA GLY A 260 15.52 10.72 -10.69
C GLY A 260 16.04 11.44 -9.46
N PHE A 261 15.18 12.21 -8.77
CA PHE A 261 15.59 13.00 -7.60
C PHE A 261 16.34 12.12 -6.60
N LYS A 262 15.78 10.93 -6.30
CA LYS A 262 16.35 9.97 -5.34
C LYS A 262 17.72 9.41 -5.70
N ASP A 263 18.10 9.46 -6.98
CA ASP A 263 19.40 8.97 -7.43
C ASP A 263 20.54 9.96 -7.13
N GLY A 264 20.21 11.24 -6.91
CA GLY A 264 21.16 12.29 -6.58
C GLY A 264 21.27 12.49 -5.07
N ALA A 265 22.49 12.73 -4.59
CA ALA A 265 22.71 13.11 -3.19
C ALA A 265 21.94 14.39 -2.85
N TYR A 266 21.28 14.41 -1.68
CA TYR A 266 20.60 15.59 -1.15
C TYR A 266 21.62 16.64 -0.70
N LYS A 267 21.57 17.84 -1.29
CA LYS A 267 22.43 18.98 -0.96
C LYS A 267 21.62 20.25 -0.79
N VAL A 268 21.78 20.91 0.35
CA VAL A 268 21.22 22.24 0.58
C VAL A 268 22.18 23.27 0.00
N ARG A 269 21.76 24.03 -1.01
CA ARG A 269 22.61 24.96 -1.77
C ARG A 269 22.46 26.41 -1.35
N ALA A 270 21.25 26.80 -0.92
CA ALA A 270 20.99 28.11 -0.35
C ALA A 270 19.90 28.02 0.73
N GLN A 271 20.07 28.82 1.78
CA GLN A 271 19.15 28.93 2.91
C GLN A 271 18.99 30.42 3.22
N GLN A 272 17.90 31.00 2.75
CA GLN A 272 17.53 32.39 2.99
C GLN A 272 16.12 32.43 3.58
N ALA A 273 15.70 33.60 4.07
CA ALA A 273 14.37 33.76 4.67
C ALA A 273 13.25 33.30 3.72
N ASP A 274 13.26 33.76 2.47
CA ASP A 274 12.19 33.50 1.51
C ASP A 274 12.64 32.58 0.34
N HIS A 275 13.88 32.09 0.33
CA HIS A 275 14.40 31.25 -0.75
C HIS A 275 15.24 30.09 -0.24
N LEU A 276 14.71 28.88 -0.39
CA LEU A 276 15.42 27.62 -0.15
C LEU A 276 15.76 26.97 -1.48
N ILE A 277 17.01 26.56 -1.65
CA ILE A 277 17.46 25.84 -2.84
C ILE A 277 18.07 24.51 -2.42
N ILE A 278 17.50 23.42 -2.94
CA ILE A 278 17.97 22.06 -2.73
C ILE A 278 18.41 21.49 -4.08
N GLU A 279 19.60 20.92 -4.13
CA GLU A 279 20.05 20.13 -5.27
C GLU A 279 19.96 18.64 -4.94
N ARG A 280 19.34 17.87 -5.84
CA ARG A 280 19.59 16.45 -6.00
C ARG A 280 20.78 16.35 -6.94
N SER A 281 21.96 16.11 -6.37
CA SER A 281 23.27 16.25 -7.01
C SER A 281 23.27 15.78 -8.46
N ALA A 282 23.55 16.70 -9.39
CA ALA A 282 23.59 16.47 -10.84
C ALA A 282 22.32 15.83 -11.48
N LYS A 283 21.18 15.89 -10.78
CA LYS A 283 19.87 15.42 -11.26
C LYS A 283 18.91 16.58 -11.45
N ALA A 284 18.71 17.39 -10.40
CA ALA A 284 17.85 18.56 -10.43
C ALA A 284 18.19 19.55 -9.31
N ILE A 285 17.92 20.84 -9.54
CA ILE A 285 17.94 21.91 -8.53
C ILE A 285 16.51 22.40 -8.33
N ILE A 286 16.00 22.31 -7.12
CA ILE A 286 14.65 22.68 -6.72
C ILE A 286 14.74 24.00 -5.95
N GLY A 287 14.13 25.04 -6.49
CA GLY A 287 13.94 26.31 -5.79
C GLY A 287 12.57 26.36 -5.13
N ILE A 288 12.51 26.84 -3.89
CA ILE A 288 11.29 27.00 -3.10
C ILE A 288 11.20 28.44 -2.59
N ASN A 289 10.04 29.06 -2.77
CA ASN A 289 9.72 30.42 -2.38
C ASN A 289 8.34 30.47 -1.72
N ASP A 290 8.27 30.94 -0.47
CA ASP A 290 7.01 31.10 0.27
C ASP A 290 6.45 32.53 0.23
N ASN A 291 7.16 33.46 -0.40
CA ASN A 291 6.69 34.82 -0.58
C ASN A 291 5.45 34.84 -1.50
N TYR A 292 4.45 35.65 -1.15
CA TYR A 292 3.18 35.64 -1.86
C TYR A 292 3.28 36.20 -3.28
N ASN A 293 4.02 37.30 -3.49
CA ASN A 293 4.01 38.05 -4.76
C ASN A 293 5.39 38.49 -5.25
N THR A 294 6.46 38.14 -4.52
CA THR A 294 7.83 38.49 -4.90
C THR A 294 8.59 37.28 -5.44
N TRP A 295 9.21 37.44 -6.60
CA TRP A 295 10.14 36.46 -7.17
C TRP A 295 11.41 36.40 -6.35
N GLN A 296 11.98 35.20 -6.20
CA GLN A 296 13.25 35.01 -5.51
C GLN A 296 14.30 34.49 -6.48
N GLU A 297 15.50 35.08 -6.42
CA GLU A 297 16.61 34.74 -7.29
C GLU A 297 17.90 34.60 -6.49
N THR A 298 18.58 33.46 -6.64
CA THR A 298 19.84 33.19 -5.96
C THR A 298 20.79 32.43 -6.87
N TYR A 299 22.07 32.80 -6.85
CA TYR A 299 23.13 32.06 -7.52
C TYR A 299 23.76 31.04 -6.56
N VAL A 300 23.83 29.78 -6.97
CA VAL A 300 24.36 28.67 -6.16
C VAL A 300 25.42 27.87 -6.89
N ASP A 301 26.35 27.26 -6.15
CA ASP A 301 27.27 26.28 -6.72
C ASP A 301 26.52 24.97 -6.99
N SER A 302 26.72 24.39 -8.17
CA SER A 302 26.07 23.13 -8.58
C SER A 302 27.06 22.01 -8.87
N ASP A 303 26.61 20.76 -8.76
CA ASP A 303 27.40 19.60 -9.21
C ASP A 303 27.23 19.31 -10.70
N PHE A 304 26.34 20.01 -11.42
CA PHE A 304 26.28 19.89 -12.87
C PHE A 304 27.62 20.29 -13.51
N ALA A 305 28.02 19.55 -14.55
CA ALA A 305 29.25 19.84 -15.26
C ALA A 305 29.14 21.16 -16.04
N PRO A 306 30.24 21.94 -16.17
CA PRO A 306 30.27 23.10 -17.06
C PRO A 306 29.82 22.74 -18.48
N GLY A 307 29.06 23.63 -19.11
CA GLY A 307 28.45 23.41 -20.42
C GLY A 307 27.13 22.65 -20.40
N THR A 308 26.71 22.08 -19.25
CA THR A 308 25.37 21.51 -19.12
C THR A 308 24.34 22.62 -19.34
N VAL A 309 23.35 22.40 -20.21
CA VAL A 309 22.26 23.34 -20.42
C VAL A 309 21.09 22.92 -19.56
N LEU A 310 20.70 23.77 -18.62
CA LEU A 310 19.59 23.57 -17.71
C LEU A 310 18.35 24.34 -18.17
N LYS A 311 17.18 23.83 -17.80
CA LYS A 311 15.92 24.55 -17.90
C LYS A 311 15.00 24.21 -16.74
N ASP A 312 14.00 25.06 -16.51
CA ASP A 312 12.99 24.89 -15.48
C ASP A 312 11.83 24.00 -15.97
N TYR A 313 11.76 22.76 -15.46
CA TYR A 313 10.70 21.78 -15.72
C TYR A 313 9.41 22.04 -14.94
N SER A 314 9.38 23.00 -14.00
CA SER A 314 8.09 23.53 -13.54
C SER A 314 7.39 24.29 -14.67
N GLY A 315 8.16 24.91 -15.57
CA GLY A 315 7.67 25.79 -16.62
C GLY A 315 7.39 27.23 -16.15
N ALA A 316 7.63 27.56 -14.87
CA ALA A 316 7.44 28.91 -14.34
C ALA A 316 8.30 29.95 -15.08
N ASN A 317 9.52 29.56 -15.48
CA ASN A 317 10.47 30.41 -16.21
C ASN A 317 10.35 30.29 -17.75
N GLY A 318 9.28 29.67 -18.27
CA GLY A 318 9.02 29.55 -19.71
C GLY A 318 10.10 28.77 -20.47
N SER A 319 10.57 29.31 -21.60
CA SER A 319 11.58 28.67 -22.44
C SER A 319 13.02 29.05 -22.06
N TYR A 320 13.23 29.70 -20.92
CA TYR A 320 14.56 30.14 -20.51
C TYR A 320 15.46 28.93 -20.22
N THR A 321 16.71 29.02 -20.68
CA THR A 321 17.76 28.02 -20.42
C THR A 321 18.99 28.67 -19.82
N TYR A 322 19.68 27.96 -18.93
CA TYR A 322 20.92 28.40 -18.31
C TYR A 322 22.05 27.44 -18.63
N THR A 323 23.14 27.91 -19.26
CA THR A 323 24.33 27.08 -19.49
C THR A 323 25.24 27.18 -18.28
N VAL A 324 25.54 26.06 -17.65
CA VAL A 324 26.39 26.00 -16.45
C VAL A 324 27.79 26.53 -16.80
N PRO A 325 28.25 27.63 -16.17
CA PRO A 325 29.55 28.22 -16.44
C PRO A 325 30.71 27.37 -15.89
N ALA A 326 31.95 27.78 -16.21
CA ALA A 326 33.17 27.08 -15.77
C ALA A 326 33.31 26.98 -14.24
N ASP A 327 32.84 28.00 -13.51
CA ASP A 327 32.81 28.03 -12.03
C ASP A 327 31.61 27.28 -11.44
N ARG A 328 30.74 26.69 -12.29
CA ARG A 328 29.54 25.91 -11.92
C ARG A 328 28.51 26.68 -11.09
N ARG A 329 28.57 28.01 -11.10
CA ARG A 329 27.59 28.83 -10.40
C ARG A 329 26.34 28.99 -11.26
N VAL A 330 25.20 28.51 -10.78
CA VAL A 330 23.92 28.50 -11.50
C VAL A 330 22.95 29.49 -10.87
N ARG A 331 22.28 30.28 -11.71
CA ARG A 331 21.19 31.17 -11.30
C ARG A 331 19.89 30.38 -11.20
N ILE A 332 19.27 30.41 -10.02
CA ILE A 332 17.96 29.79 -9.76
C ILE A 332 16.96 30.89 -9.50
N ASN A 333 15.91 30.94 -10.34
CA ASN A 333 14.82 31.89 -10.25
C ASN A 333 13.51 31.16 -9.95
N THR A 334 12.84 31.53 -8.86
CA THR A 334 11.69 30.81 -8.30
C THR A 334 10.49 31.76 -8.19
N PRO A 335 9.32 31.40 -8.76
CA PRO A 335 8.14 32.26 -8.77
C PRO A 335 7.56 32.49 -7.37
N PRO A 336 6.79 33.55 -7.17
CA PRO A 336 5.96 33.73 -5.98
C PRO A 336 4.78 32.74 -5.93
N CYS A 337 4.04 32.73 -4.82
CA CYS A 337 2.91 31.82 -4.61
C CYS A 337 1.58 32.29 -5.22
N ASP A 338 1.46 33.54 -5.69
CA ASP A 338 0.21 34.11 -6.22
C ASP A 338 -0.30 33.51 -7.55
N GLY A 339 0.47 32.64 -8.19
CA GLY A 339 0.12 32.00 -9.46
C GLY A 339 0.26 32.92 -10.67
N SER A 340 0.97 34.05 -10.54
CA SER A 340 1.26 34.97 -11.65
C SER A 340 2.26 34.41 -12.67
N ALA A 341 3.00 33.36 -12.30
CA ALA A 341 3.97 32.73 -13.18
C ALA A 341 3.29 31.94 -14.33
N LEU A 342 4.09 31.63 -15.36
CA LEU A 342 3.61 30.81 -16.47
C LEU A 342 3.06 29.48 -15.98
N LEU A 343 2.02 28.97 -16.66
CA LEU A 343 1.27 27.78 -16.28
C LEU A 343 0.59 27.85 -14.89
N GLY A 344 0.53 29.04 -14.28
CA GLY A 344 -0.08 29.26 -12.97
C GLY A 344 0.75 28.71 -11.80
N ARG A 345 2.06 28.46 -12.00
CA ARG A 345 2.94 27.89 -10.96
C ARG A 345 3.07 28.78 -9.74
N ARG A 346 3.18 28.16 -8.58
CA ARG A 346 3.20 28.84 -7.27
C ARG A 346 4.39 28.41 -6.43
N GLY A 347 5.32 29.30 -6.13
CA GLY A 347 6.32 29.09 -5.07
C GLY A 347 7.38 28.00 -5.31
N TYR A 348 7.52 27.45 -6.52
CA TYR A 348 8.56 26.45 -6.82
C TYR A 348 9.10 26.53 -8.25
N SER A 349 10.35 26.08 -8.43
CA SER A 349 10.99 25.85 -9.73
C SER A 349 11.82 24.56 -9.70
N VAL A 350 12.02 23.90 -10.85
CA VAL A 350 12.78 22.64 -10.95
C VAL A 350 13.72 22.69 -12.14
N TRP A 351 15.00 22.96 -11.89
CA TRP A 351 16.02 23.10 -12.92
C TRP A 351 16.77 21.80 -13.15
N ALA A 352 16.76 21.29 -14.37
CA ALA A 352 17.48 20.08 -14.75
C ALA A 352 17.97 20.15 -16.20
N PRO A 353 18.85 19.23 -16.66
CA PRO A 353 19.35 19.24 -18.03
C PRO A 353 18.22 19.20 -19.06
N VAL A 354 18.38 19.92 -20.16
CA VAL A 354 17.45 19.88 -21.29
C VAL A 354 17.31 18.47 -21.88
N GLY A 355 16.21 18.21 -22.59
CA GLY A 355 15.98 16.94 -23.30
C GLY A 355 15.16 15.90 -22.56
N GLN A 356 14.54 16.24 -21.42
CA GLN A 356 13.70 15.31 -20.63
C GLN A 356 12.19 15.44 -20.92
N ASP A 357 11.76 16.35 -21.80
CA ASP A 357 10.35 16.72 -22.01
C ASP A 357 9.42 15.58 -22.45
N ASN A 358 9.93 14.68 -23.28
CA ASN A 358 9.12 13.67 -23.98
C ASN A 358 9.28 12.28 -23.39
N ALA A 359 9.95 12.15 -22.24
CA ALA A 359 10.25 10.85 -21.69
C ALA A 359 9.16 10.42 -20.70
N ALA A 360 8.58 9.26 -20.98
CA ALA A 360 7.62 8.62 -20.10
C ALA A 360 8.37 7.96 -18.93
N TYR A 361 7.92 8.20 -17.71
CA TYR A 361 8.36 7.41 -16.56
C TYR A 361 7.71 6.03 -16.62
N ALA A 362 8.52 4.98 -16.70
CA ALA A 362 8.07 3.62 -16.49
C ALA A 362 8.29 3.27 -15.01
N PRO A 363 7.23 2.99 -14.23
CA PRO A 363 7.39 2.55 -12.85
C PRO A 363 8.29 1.32 -12.77
N ALA A 364 9.24 1.32 -11.85
CA ALA A 364 10.15 0.17 -11.66
C ALA A 364 9.44 -1.10 -11.15
N ARG A 365 8.20 -0.98 -10.65
CA ARG A 365 7.42 -2.11 -10.11
C ARG A 365 6.85 -2.96 -11.24
N ALA A 366 7.01 -4.28 -11.13
CA ALA A 366 6.36 -5.23 -12.03
C ALA A 366 4.83 -5.11 -11.94
N ALA A 367 4.14 -5.25 -13.08
CA ALA A 367 2.68 -5.29 -13.14
C ALA A 367 2.10 -6.62 -12.60
N THR A 368 2.95 -7.63 -12.43
CA THR A 368 2.59 -8.94 -11.88
C THR A 368 2.62 -8.91 -10.35
N THR A 369 1.64 -9.56 -9.73
CA THR A 369 1.57 -9.77 -8.27
C THR A 369 1.53 -11.26 -7.95
N SER A 370 1.93 -11.63 -6.73
CA SER A 370 1.79 -12.98 -6.20
C SER A 370 1.07 -12.94 -4.85
N GLN A 371 0.14 -13.86 -4.65
CA GLN A 371 -0.57 -14.05 -3.38
C GLN A 371 -0.51 -15.52 -2.98
N GLU A 372 -0.38 -15.80 -1.69
CA GLU A 372 -0.44 -17.15 -1.11
C GLU A 372 -1.54 -17.20 -0.05
N TRP A 373 -2.44 -18.15 -0.22
CA TRP A 373 -3.47 -18.50 0.74
C TRP A 373 -3.05 -19.70 1.56
N GLU A 374 -3.28 -19.60 2.86
CA GLU A 374 -3.23 -20.73 3.79
C GLU A 374 -4.63 -21.31 3.93
N MET A 375 -4.78 -22.63 3.80
CA MET A 375 -6.07 -23.33 3.94
C MET A 375 -6.20 -23.89 5.35
N ALA A 376 -6.31 -23.01 6.35
CA ALA A 376 -6.48 -23.34 7.76
C ALA A 376 -7.94 -23.19 8.24
N ASP A 377 -8.32 -23.94 9.29
CA ASP A 377 -9.69 -23.99 9.84
C ASP A 377 -10.09 -22.73 10.63
N ASP A 378 -9.13 -21.89 11.01
CA ASP A 378 -9.36 -20.63 11.73
C ASP A 378 -9.62 -19.45 10.80
N LEU A 379 -9.69 -19.70 9.48
CA LEU A 379 -10.02 -18.71 8.46
C LEU A 379 -11.51 -18.75 8.14
N GLY A 380 -12.08 -17.61 7.75
CA GLY A 380 -13.53 -17.33 7.77
C GLY A 380 -14.42 -18.09 6.76
N ASP A 381 -14.22 -19.39 6.54
CA ASP A 381 -15.10 -20.25 5.76
C ASP A 381 -16.27 -20.85 6.57
N ALA A 382 -16.19 -20.81 7.91
CA ALA A 382 -17.22 -21.31 8.81
C ALA A 382 -18.33 -20.29 9.15
N ASN A 383 -18.24 -19.03 8.70
CA ASN A 383 -19.23 -17.99 8.99
C ASN A 383 -19.87 -17.45 7.70
N CYS A 384 -21.20 -17.45 7.67
CA CYS A 384 -22.03 -16.93 6.57
C CYS A 384 -21.81 -15.46 6.20
N GLN A 385 -21.29 -14.66 7.12
CA GLN A 385 -20.97 -13.25 6.88
C GLN A 385 -19.52 -13.05 6.40
N GLY A 386 -18.72 -14.13 6.37
CA GLY A 386 -17.35 -14.11 5.89
C GLY A 386 -17.23 -14.22 4.37
N LEU A 387 -15.99 -14.26 3.89
CA LEU A 387 -15.71 -14.46 2.47
C LEU A 387 -15.94 -15.92 2.01
N GLY A 388 -16.16 -16.85 2.94
CA GLY A 388 -16.29 -18.28 2.62
C GLY A 388 -14.98 -18.90 2.12
N GLN A 389 -13.84 -18.25 2.39
CA GLN A 389 -12.51 -18.61 1.90
C GLN A 389 -11.69 -19.23 3.04
N GLY A 390 -10.91 -20.26 2.71
CA GLY A 390 -10.08 -20.99 3.68
C GLY A 390 -10.63 -22.38 4.01
N GLY A 391 -10.33 -22.84 5.22
CA GLY A 391 -10.68 -24.18 5.71
C GLY A 391 -9.72 -25.25 5.24
N ARG A 392 -9.28 -26.13 6.16
CA ARG A 392 -8.45 -27.27 5.78
C ARG A 392 -9.24 -28.23 4.90
N LEU A 393 -8.52 -29.06 4.15
CA LEU A 393 -9.15 -30.09 3.35
C LEU A 393 -9.91 -31.08 4.25
N PRO A 394 -11.16 -31.43 3.94
CA PRO A 394 -11.93 -32.36 4.76
C PRO A 394 -11.37 -33.77 4.70
N ASP A 395 -11.47 -34.48 5.82
CA ASP A 395 -11.08 -35.88 5.92
C ASP A 395 -11.97 -36.76 5.01
N PHE A 396 -11.34 -37.68 4.27
CA PHE A 396 -12.01 -38.70 3.46
C PHE A 396 -13.04 -38.13 2.47
N SER A 397 -12.68 -37.00 1.85
CA SER A 397 -13.59 -36.24 1.00
C SER A 397 -12.85 -35.57 -0.16
N THR A 398 -13.52 -35.50 -1.31
CA THR A 398 -13.11 -34.72 -2.49
C THR A 398 -13.83 -33.37 -2.57
N ASN A 399 -14.51 -32.94 -1.49
CA ASN A 399 -15.15 -31.63 -1.46
C ASN A 399 -14.12 -30.53 -1.72
N ARG A 400 -14.55 -29.53 -2.49
CA ARG A 400 -13.71 -28.38 -2.84
C ARG A 400 -13.80 -27.33 -1.74
N ARG A 401 -12.64 -26.83 -1.34
CA ARG A 401 -12.50 -25.60 -0.54
C ARG A 401 -12.24 -24.43 -1.48
N LEU A 402 -12.88 -23.30 -1.17
CA LEU A 402 -12.64 -22.04 -1.86
C LEU A 402 -11.36 -21.42 -1.29
N VAL A 403 -10.36 -21.23 -2.15
CA VAL A 403 -9.12 -20.55 -1.78
C VAL A 403 -9.35 -19.05 -1.74
N GLY A 404 -9.82 -18.51 -2.86
CA GLY A 404 -9.92 -17.08 -3.10
C GLY A 404 -10.21 -16.78 -4.56
N LYS A 405 -10.28 -15.49 -4.88
CA LYS A 405 -10.57 -15.01 -6.24
C LYS A 405 -9.56 -13.93 -6.63
N ILE A 406 -9.13 -13.97 -7.89
CA ILE A 406 -8.18 -13.01 -8.48
C ILE A 406 -8.81 -12.31 -9.67
N TYR A 407 -8.49 -11.03 -9.90
CA TYR A 407 -8.93 -10.27 -11.07
C TYR A 407 -7.79 -10.19 -12.10
N ALA A 408 -7.81 -11.07 -13.09
CA ALA A 408 -6.71 -11.27 -14.03
C ALA A 408 -6.95 -10.55 -15.37
N LEU A 409 -5.89 -9.99 -15.96
CA LEU A 409 -5.89 -9.34 -17.27
C LEU A 409 -5.91 -10.38 -18.40
N ALA A 410 -6.76 -10.17 -19.42
CA ALA A 410 -6.82 -11.01 -20.62
C ALA A 410 -5.44 -11.19 -21.28
N GLY A 411 -5.15 -12.40 -21.76
CA GLY A 411 -3.93 -12.72 -22.48
C GLY A 411 -2.66 -12.75 -21.63
N GLN A 412 -2.74 -12.50 -20.31
CA GLN A 412 -1.61 -12.62 -19.40
C GLN A 412 -1.67 -13.94 -18.62
N PRO A 413 -0.55 -14.66 -18.45
CA PRO A 413 -0.55 -15.93 -17.76
C PRO A 413 -0.92 -15.77 -16.27
N VAL A 414 -1.69 -16.73 -15.78
CA VAL A 414 -1.92 -17.03 -14.37
C VAL A 414 -1.20 -18.34 -14.08
N THR A 415 -0.21 -18.29 -13.19
CA THR A 415 0.45 -19.49 -12.66
C THR A 415 -0.07 -19.74 -11.26
N TYR A 416 -0.45 -20.97 -10.95
CA TYR A 416 -0.90 -21.36 -9.61
C TYR A 416 -0.16 -22.61 -9.16
N GLU A 417 0.18 -22.64 -7.87
CA GLU A 417 0.96 -23.67 -7.22
C GLU A 417 0.25 -24.09 -5.94
N LEU A 418 0.16 -25.39 -5.69
CA LEU A 418 -0.36 -25.99 -4.47
C LEU A 418 0.75 -26.80 -3.81
N TYR A 419 0.90 -26.63 -2.50
CA TYR A 419 1.78 -27.46 -1.67
C TYR A 419 1.06 -27.90 -0.39
N PRO A 420 1.27 -29.15 0.03
CA PRO A 420 0.74 -29.69 1.28
C PRO A 420 1.47 -29.08 2.48
N GLU A 421 0.87 -29.22 3.66
CA GLU A 421 1.51 -28.83 4.93
C GLU A 421 2.83 -29.57 5.20
N ALA A 422 2.87 -30.86 4.88
CA ALA A 422 4.06 -31.69 5.07
C ALA A 422 4.77 -31.96 3.73
N SER A 423 6.07 -31.68 3.68
CA SER A 423 6.91 -31.93 2.49
C SER A 423 7.01 -33.40 2.08
N GLY A 424 6.72 -34.33 2.99
CA GLY A 424 6.66 -35.78 2.75
C GLY A 424 5.26 -36.32 2.47
N ASN A 425 4.28 -35.48 2.14
CA ASN A 425 2.91 -35.88 1.89
C ASN A 425 2.80 -36.88 0.71
N ALA A 426 2.12 -38.01 0.96
CA ALA A 426 1.87 -39.04 -0.04
C ALA A 426 0.47 -38.94 -0.69
N ASN A 427 -0.43 -38.13 -0.12
CA ASN A 427 -1.81 -37.99 -0.59
C ASN A 427 -1.87 -36.90 -1.67
N SER A 428 -2.19 -37.27 -2.91
CA SER A 428 -2.32 -36.29 -3.99
C SER A 428 -3.41 -35.27 -3.67
N LEU A 429 -3.09 -33.99 -3.87
CA LEU A 429 -4.01 -32.87 -3.78
C LEU A 429 -4.25 -32.28 -5.18
N THR A 430 -5.41 -31.71 -5.40
CA THR A 430 -5.79 -31.07 -6.67
C THR A 430 -6.10 -29.60 -6.43
N VAL A 431 -5.53 -28.72 -7.25
CA VAL A 431 -5.87 -27.29 -7.35
C VAL A 431 -6.43 -26.99 -8.74
N GLY A 432 -7.37 -26.07 -8.82
CA GLY A 432 -7.88 -25.61 -10.10
C GLY A 432 -8.30 -24.15 -10.12
N VAL A 433 -8.31 -23.60 -11.32
CA VAL A 433 -8.86 -22.30 -11.68
C VAL A 433 -10.22 -22.52 -12.33
N TYR A 434 -11.21 -21.76 -11.87
CA TYR A 434 -12.61 -21.86 -12.27
C TYR A 434 -13.16 -20.49 -12.65
N ASP A 435 -14.22 -20.46 -13.46
CA ASP A 435 -15.03 -19.25 -13.64
C ASP A 435 -15.97 -19.02 -12.44
N LEU A 436 -16.72 -17.91 -12.46
CA LEU A 436 -17.72 -17.58 -11.43
C LEU A 436 -18.98 -18.45 -11.45
N ARG A 437 -19.14 -19.32 -12.47
CA ARG A 437 -20.22 -20.32 -12.56
C ARG A 437 -19.76 -21.68 -12.05
N GLY A 438 -18.49 -21.84 -11.66
CA GLY A 438 -17.94 -23.08 -11.15
C GLY A 438 -17.45 -24.05 -12.23
N ASN A 439 -17.32 -23.62 -13.49
CA ASN A 439 -16.74 -24.45 -14.55
C ASN A 439 -15.20 -24.50 -14.39
N PRO A 440 -14.58 -25.69 -14.46
CA PRO A 440 -13.13 -25.80 -14.41
C PRO A 440 -12.51 -25.26 -15.70
N LEU A 441 -11.53 -24.37 -15.56
CA LEU A 441 -10.78 -23.77 -16.67
C LEU A 441 -9.39 -24.42 -16.81
N SER A 442 -8.73 -24.70 -15.68
CA SER A 442 -7.45 -25.40 -15.62
C SER A 442 -7.29 -26.10 -14.28
N THR A 443 -6.65 -27.27 -14.25
CA THR A 443 -6.42 -28.05 -13.02
C THR A 443 -5.02 -28.65 -13.00
N ALA A 444 -4.48 -28.86 -11.81
CA ALA A 444 -3.23 -29.56 -11.58
C ALA A 444 -3.34 -30.40 -10.31
N SER A 445 -2.64 -31.54 -10.26
CA SER A 445 -2.60 -32.40 -9.07
C SER A 445 -1.21 -32.99 -8.83
N GLY A 446 -0.90 -33.28 -7.57
CA GLY A 446 0.39 -33.82 -7.17
C GLY A 446 0.46 -34.10 -5.67
N THR A 447 1.44 -34.89 -5.26
CA THR A 447 1.65 -35.30 -3.86
C THR A 447 2.58 -34.34 -3.11
N ALA A 448 3.68 -33.92 -3.73
CA ALA A 448 4.65 -32.97 -3.16
C ALA A 448 4.30 -31.51 -3.50
N SER A 449 3.96 -31.24 -4.75
CA SER A 449 3.39 -29.98 -5.21
C SER A 449 2.59 -30.20 -6.50
N ALA A 450 1.69 -29.28 -6.81
CA ALA A 450 0.98 -29.25 -8.08
C ALA A 450 1.06 -27.85 -8.67
N VAL A 451 1.51 -27.73 -9.92
CA VAL A 451 1.66 -26.45 -10.62
C VAL A 451 0.82 -26.48 -11.88
N GLY A 452 0.04 -25.42 -12.11
CA GLY A 452 -0.73 -25.24 -13.32
C GLY A 452 -0.61 -23.83 -13.88
N ASN A 453 -1.00 -23.70 -15.14
CA ASN A 453 -1.01 -22.44 -15.86
C ASN A 453 -2.36 -22.25 -16.57
N TYR A 454 -2.81 -21.02 -16.67
CA TYR A 454 -4.02 -20.63 -17.41
C TYR A 454 -3.83 -19.24 -18.01
N VAL A 455 -4.28 -19.05 -19.25
CA VAL A 455 -4.29 -17.72 -19.90
C VAL A 455 -5.75 -17.33 -20.13
N PRO A 456 -6.30 -16.35 -19.38
CA PRO A 456 -7.68 -15.95 -19.52
C PRO A 456 -7.90 -15.26 -20.87
N ALA A 457 -8.96 -15.67 -21.58
CA ALA A 457 -9.36 -15.03 -22.84
C ALA A 457 -9.97 -13.64 -22.62
N THR A 458 -10.50 -13.37 -21.42
CA THR A 458 -11.16 -12.12 -21.03
C THR A 458 -10.65 -11.64 -19.68
N THR A 459 -10.56 -10.32 -19.50
CA THR A 459 -10.24 -9.73 -18.19
C THR A 459 -11.39 -9.98 -17.24
N GLY A 460 -11.12 -10.47 -16.04
CA GLY A 460 -12.20 -10.78 -15.10
C GLY A 460 -11.75 -11.56 -13.87
N TRP A 461 -12.76 -11.92 -13.06
CA TRP A 461 -12.57 -12.75 -11.88
C TRP A 461 -12.35 -14.22 -12.25
N LEU A 462 -11.34 -14.81 -11.62
CA LEU A 462 -11.06 -16.24 -11.62
C LEU A 462 -11.11 -16.75 -10.18
N THR A 463 -11.63 -17.96 -9.99
CA THR A 463 -11.80 -18.60 -8.68
C THR A 463 -10.79 -19.72 -8.52
N LEU A 464 -10.01 -19.73 -7.43
CA LEU A 464 -9.12 -20.82 -7.09
C LEU A 464 -9.80 -21.77 -6.09
N LYS A 465 -9.73 -23.08 -6.36
CA LYS A 465 -10.27 -24.11 -5.48
C LYS A 465 -9.29 -25.25 -5.30
N VAL A 466 -9.34 -25.91 -4.15
CA VAL A 466 -8.50 -27.08 -3.82
C VAL A 466 -9.33 -28.19 -3.19
N GLN A 467 -8.90 -29.42 -3.39
CA GLN A 467 -9.50 -30.62 -2.82
C GLN A 467 -8.45 -31.72 -2.65
N ASN A 468 -8.75 -32.74 -1.86
CA ASN A 468 -8.04 -34.02 -2.01
C ASN A 468 -8.33 -34.59 -3.41
N THR A 469 -7.35 -35.27 -3.99
CA THR A 469 -7.57 -35.99 -5.26
C THR A 469 -8.43 -37.24 -5.06
N SER A 470 -8.41 -37.85 -3.86
CA SER A 470 -9.20 -39.05 -3.51
C SER A 470 -9.98 -38.86 -2.21
N ALA A 471 -11.20 -39.41 -2.16
CA ALA A 471 -12.04 -39.47 -0.96
C ALA A 471 -11.53 -40.47 0.09
N THR A 472 -10.39 -41.13 -0.14
CA THR A 472 -9.76 -42.02 0.85
C THR A 472 -8.66 -41.33 1.65
N TYR A 473 -8.32 -40.08 1.32
CA TYR A 473 -7.22 -39.37 1.94
C TYR A 473 -7.68 -38.60 3.18
N ALA A 474 -6.87 -38.64 4.23
CA ALA A 474 -7.04 -37.77 5.38
C ALA A 474 -6.86 -36.31 4.95
N GLY A 475 -7.64 -35.44 5.57
CA GLY A 475 -7.65 -34.01 5.39
C GLY A 475 -6.40 -33.37 5.99
N GLN A 476 -5.98 -32.26 5.40
CA GLN A 476 -4.79 -31.54 5.82
C GLN A 476 -4.90 -30.05 5.49
N ARG A 477 -4.12 -29.23 6.19
CA ARG A 477 -3.83 -27.88 5.73
C ARG A 477 -3.00 -27.97 4.45
N CYS A 478 -3.16 -26.98 3.60
CA CYS A 478 -2.35 -26.81 2.40
C CYS A 478 -2.25 -25.31 2.08
N PHE A 479 -1.44 -24.99 1.09
CA PHE A 479 -1.19 -23.62 0.69
C PHE A 479 -1.31 -23.51 -0.82
N VAL A 480 -1.94 -22.45 -1.28
CA VAL A 480 -2.07 -22.16 -2.71
C VAL A 480 -1.42 -20.81 -2.97
N LYS A 481 -0.51 -20.75 -3.93
CA LYS A 481 0.10 -19.51 -4.40
C LYS A 481 -0.33 -19.25 -5.83
N ALA A 482 -0.76 -18.03 -6.14
CA ALA A 482 -1.10 -17.59 -7.48
C ALA A 482 -0.31 -16.35 -7.88
N THR A 483 0.26 -16.37 -9.08
CA THR A 483 0.98 -15.25 -9.69
C THR A 483 0.24 -14.82 -10.96
N TYR A 484 -0.13 -13.55 -11.05
CA TYR A 484 -0.94 -13.02 -12.14
C TYR A 484 -0.74 -11.52 -12.35
N THR A 485 -1.16 -11.02 -13.51
CA THR A 485 -1.18 -9.59 -13.84
C THR A 485 -2.62 -9.08 -13.76
N ALA A 486 -2.87 -8.05 -12.96
CA ALA A 486 -4.15 -7.35 -12.91
C ALA A 486 -4.21 -6.26 -14.01
N PRO A 487 -5.39 -5.88 -14.52
CA PRO A 487 -5.52 -4.75 -15.43
C PRO A 487 -5.13 -3.44 -14.75
N ALA A 488 -4.52 -2.52 -15.51
CA ALA A 488 -4.05 -1.23 -14.99
C ALA A 488 -5.18 -0.31 -14.49
N ALA A 489 -6.39 -0.47 -15.02
CA ALA A 489 -7.58 0.25 -14.60
C ALA A 489 -8.80 -0.68 -14.61
N VAL A 490 -9.70 -0.47 -13.65
CA VAL A 490 -10.96 -1.20 -13.51
C VAL A 490 -12.08 -0.18 -13.28
N ASP A 491 -13.12 -0.20 -14.11
CA ASP A 491 -14.36 0.53 -13.80
C ASP A 491 -15.17 -0.30 -12.81
N THR A 492 -15.03 0.00 -11.53
CA THR A 492 -15.70 -0.74 -10.45
C THR A 492 -17.21 -0.56 -10.42
N ARG A 493 -17.78 0.39 -11.19
CA ARG A 493 -19.23 0.56 -11.31
C ARG A 493 -19.86 -0.43 -12.29
N SER A 494 -19.09 -0.85 -13.30
CA SER A 494 -19.54 -1.77 -14.35
C SER A 494 -18.91 -3.16 -14.25
N THR A 495 -17.83 -3.29 -13.48
CA THR A 495 -17.20 -4.58 -13.20
C THR A 495 -18.05 -5.37 -12.23
N ALA A 496 -18.41 -6.60 -12.60
CA ALA A 496 -19.15 -7.49 -11.73
C ALA A 496 -18.40 -7.70 -10.40
N ALA A 497 -19.15 -7.66 -9.29
CA ALA A 497 -18.63 -8.06 -7.99
C ALA A 497 -17.98 -9.45 -8.08
N PRO A 498 -17.01 -9.79 -7.22
CA PRO A 498 -16.42 -11.13 -7.16
C PRO A 498 -17.40 -12.21 -6.66
N ALA A 499 -18.72 -12.01 -6.78
CA ALA A 499 -19.75 -12.95 -6.37
C ALA A 499 -19.88 -14.09 -7.38
N ASN A 500 -20.27 -15.28 -6.89
CA ASN A 500 -20.64 -16.37 -7.77
C ASN A 500 -21.89 -16.00 -8.57
N GLN A 501 -21.97 -16.47 -9.81
CA GLN A 501 -23.14 -16.27 -10.67
C GLN A 501 -24.21 -17.35 -10.47
N VAL A 502 -23.86 -18.43 -9.78
CA VAL A 502 -24.71 -19.58 -9.47
C VAL A 502 -24.46 -20.01 -8.03
N ALA A 503 -25.45 -20.57 -7.36
CA ALA A 503 -25.29 -21.17 -6.05
C ALA A 503 -24.57 -22.51 -6.19
N ILE A 504 -23.32 -22.60 -5.71
CA ILE A 504 -22.47 -23.79 -5.87
C ILE A 504 -22.44 -24.55 -4.55
N TRP A 505 -22.96 -25.77 -4.55
CA TRP A 505 -22.93 -26.65 -3.39
C TRP A 505 -21.50 -27.13 -3.10
N THR A 506 -21.08 -27.03 -1.83
CA THR A 506 -19.80 -27.53 -1.35
C THR A 506 -19.97 -28.74 -0.43
N GLY A 507 -21.03 -28.75 0.39
CA GLY A 507 -21.25 -29.77 1.42
C GLY A 507 -20.19 -29.76 2.53
N ASN A 508 -19.51 -28.63 2.73
CA ASN A 508 -18.35 -28.49 3.61
C ASN A 508 -18.70 -28.41 5.10
N ASP A 509 -19.96 -28.13 5.46
CA ASP A 509 -20.43 -28.11 6.85
C ASP A 509 -20.92 -29.49 7.33
N ALA A 510 -20.64 -30.55 6.55
CA ALA A 510 -21.03 -31.92 6.87
C ALA A 510 -22.55 -32.10 7.12
N SER A 511 -23.37 -31.30 6.43
CA SER A 511 -24.83 -31.31 6.55
C SER A 511 -25.48 -31.33 5.17
N PRO A 512 -26.60 -32.07 4.98
CA PRO A 512 -27.39 -32.01 3.76
C PRO A 512 -28.36 -30.81 3.73
N ASP A 513 -28.39 -29.97 4.76
CA ASP A 513 -29.32 -28.83 4.86
C ASP A 513 -29.01 -27.76 3.80
N PRO A 514 -29.90 -27.55 2.81
CA PRO A 514 -29.69 -26.54 1.76
C PRO A 514 -29.93 -25.11 2.25
N THR A 515 -30.50 -24.92 3.44
CA THR A 515 -30.72 -23.59 4.04
C THR A 515 -29.49 -23.07 4.79
N ASP A 516 -28.53 -23.95 5.09
CA ASP A 516 -27.28 -23.57 5.72
C ASP A 516 -26.32 -23.01 4.66
N CYS A 517 -26.06 -21.71 4.74
CA CYS A 517 -25.18 -21.02 3.80
C CYS A 517 -23.75 -21.61 3.79
N ARG A 518 -23.29 -22.24 4.87
CA ARG A 518 -21.93 -22.80 4.99
C ARG A 518 -21.70 -23.98 4.03
N ASN A 519 -22.78 -24.58 3.55
CA ASN A 519 -22.73 -25.60 2.48
C ASN A 519 -22.71 -25.01 1.07
N TRP A 520 -22.69 -23.68 0.92
CA TRP A 520 -22.68 -22.99 -0.37
C TRP A 520 -21.43 -22.13 -0.51
N GLU A 521 -20.79 -22.20 -1.66
CA GLU A 521 -19.57 -21.44 -1.92
C GLU A 521 -19.83 -19.93 -1.83
N GLY A 522 -19.10 -19.25 -0.94
CA GLY A 522 -19.28 -17.83 -0.66
C GLY A 522 -20.63 -17.48 -0.01
N GLY A 523 -21.33 -18.47 0.57
CA GLY A 523 -22.62 -18.26 1.25
C GLY A 523 -23.79 -17.95 0.32
N LEU A 524 -23.62 -18.08 -1.01
CA LEU A 524 -24.68 -17.79 -1.98
C LEU A 524 -25.73 -18.91 -1.98
N LEU A 525 -26.85 -18.65 -1.30
CA LEU A 525 -28.00 -19.54 -1.25
C LEU A 525 -28.76 -19.57 -2.60
N PRO A 526 -29.37 -20.72 -2.95
CA PRO A 526 -30.34 -20.80 -4.05
C PRO A 526 -31.50 -19.81 -3.88
N SER A 527 -32.00 -19.31 -5.00
CA SER A 527 -33.23 -18.51 -5.06
C SER A 527 -33.91 -18.69 -6.43
N ALA A 528 -35.14 -18.19 -6.59
CA ALA A 528 -35.88 -18.24 -7.85
C ALA A 528 -35.15 -17.62 -9.07
N THR A 529 -34.10 -16.82 -8.83
CA THR A 529 -33.31 -16.14 -9.88
C THR A 529 -31.87 -16.62 -9.95
N THR A 530 -31.48 -17.61 -9.14
CA THR A 530 -30.10 -18.07 -9.02
C THR A 530 -30.02 -19.53 -9.43
N ASP A 531 -29.31 -19.81 -10.53
CA ASP A 531 -29.02 -21.19 -10.96
C ASP A 531 -28.29 -21.96 -9.84
N VAL A 532 -28.52 -23.27 -9.77
CA VAL A 532 -27.89 -24.15 -8.78
C VAL A 532 -26.90 -25.09 -9.48
N LEU A 533 -25.68 -25.17 -8.98
CA LEU A 533 -24.69 -26.15 -9.37
C LEU A 533 -24.40 -27.09 -8.19
N ILE A 534 -24.65 -28.39 -8.39
CA ILE A 534 -24.28 -29.44 -7.43
C ILE A 534 -23.16 -30.28 -8.06
N PRO A 535 -21.90 -30.07 -7.66
CA PRO A 535 -20.79 -30.86 -8.16
C PRO A 535 -20.97 -32.34 -7.80
N ALA A 536 -20.68 -33.23 -8.75
CA ALA A 536 -20.64 -34.67 -8.47
C ALA A 536 -19.56 -35.00 -7.43
N GLY A 537 -19.85 -35.94 -6.54
CA GLY A 537 -18.88 -36.41 -5.54
C GLY A 537 -18.74 -35.52 -4.30
N SER A 538 -19.72 -34.68 -3.99
CA SER A 538 -19.80 -34.05 -2.66
C SER A 538 -20.13 -35.12 -1.60
N THR A 539 -19.43 -35.09 -0.47
CA THR A 539 -19.61 -36.07 0.63
C THR A 539 -21.02 -36.01 1.22
N PHE A 540 -21.65 -34.83 1.23
CA PHE A 540 -23.03 -34.64 1.66
C PHE A 540 -23.78 -33.99 0.51
N MET A 541 -24.77 -34.68 -0.05
CA MET A 541 -25.63 -34.11 -1.09
C MET A 541 -26.75 -33.27 -0.46
N PRO A 542 -27.18 -32.17 -1.08
CA PRO A 542 -28.23 -31.34 -0.52
C PRO A 542 -29.57 -32.08 -0.51
N SER A 543 -30.31 -31.97 0.58
CA SER A 543 -31.68 -32.46 0.73
C SER A 543 -32.65 -31.49 0.05
N LEU A 544 -32.73 -31.57 -1.28
CA LEU A 544 -33.62 -30.74 -2.08
C LEU A 544 -35.07 -31.25 -1.98
N THR A 545 -35.88 -30.62 -1.14
CA THR A 545 -37.34 -30.84 -1.11
C THR A 545 -38.05 -29.85 -2.04
N THR A 546 -39.33 -30.11 -2.36
CA THR A 546 -40.13 -29.27 -3.28
C THR A 546 -40.28 -27.81 -2.86
N SER A 547 -39.95 -27.45 -1.61
CA SER A 547 -40.00 -26.09 -1.08
C SER A 547 -38.68 -25.32 -1.18
N VAL A 548 -37.58 -25.96 -1.62
CA VAL A 548 -36.22 -25.37 -1.63
C VAL A 548 -35.83 -24.82 -3.02
N LEU A 549 -36.45 -25.29 -4.09
CA LEU A 549 -36.13 -24.93 -5.49
C LEU A 549 -37.30 -24.21 -6.22
N ALA A 550 -38.14 -23.48 -5.47
CA ALA A 550 -39.26 -22.73 -6.05
C ALA A 550 -38.85 -21.36 -6.61
#